data_AF-A0A425WNN0-F1
#
_entry.id   AF-A0A425WNN0-F1
#
_cell.length_a   1.000
_cell.length_b   1.000
_cell.length_c   1.000
_cell.angle_alpha   90.00
_cell.angle_beta   90.00
_cell.angle_gamma   90.00
#
_symmetry.space_group_name_H-M   'P 1'
#
loop_
_entity.id
_entity.type
_entity.pdbx_description
1 polymer ?
#
loop_
_entity_poly.entity_id
_entity_poly.type
_entity_poly.pdbx_seq_one_letter_code
_entity_poly.pdbx_strand_id
1 'polypeptide(L)'
;MPAKVRAMKPKGTMVKAISGHYYVYEYRSVREGGRRRTKMNRCIGRITVAEGYLSNAGTKVANSELACVEFGQYAIALACLQGTLTLLRKHFARADADRIYACALIHFVEGFQRMGGLWRGSTR
;
A
#
# COMPACT_ATOMS: atom_id res chain seq x y z
N MET A 1 -12.33 22.05 -1.61
CA MET A 1 -11.59 20.97 -0.90
C MET A 1 -11.92 21.05 0.59
N PRO A 2 -12.37 19.96 1.23
CA PRO A 2 -12.79 19.94 2.64
C PRO A 2 -11.63 20.20 3.62
N ALA A 3 -11.94 20.80 4.78
CA ALA A 3 -10.96 21.15 5.81
C ALA A 3 -10.18 19.93 6.32
N LYS A 4 -10.85 18.79 6.55
CA LYS A 4 -10.20 17.53 6.96
C LYS A 4 -9.14 17.08 5.95
N VAL A 5 -9.44 17.14 4.65
CA VAL A 5 -8.50 16.75 3.59
C VAL A 5 -7.31 17.72 3.53
N ARG A 6 -7.53 19.03 3.78
CA ARG A 6 -6.44 20.02 3.84
C ARG A 6 -5.48 19.75 5.00
N ALA A 7 -6.00 19.32 6.15
CA ALA A 7 -5.18 18.97 7.32
C ALA A 7 -4.29 17.75 7.09
N MET A 8 -4.75 16.80 6.26
CA MET A 8 -4.01 15.56 5.93
C MET A 8 -3.00 15.73 4.79
N LYS A 9 -2.83 16.96 4.28
CA LYS A 9 -1.96 17.26 3.16
C LYS A 9 -0.48 17.19 3.59
N PRO A 10 0.38 16.41 2.91
CA PRO A 10 1.82 16.43 3.18
C PRO A 10 2.45 17.79 2.87
N LYS A 11 3.44 18.20 3.68
CA LYS A 11 4.19 19.46 3.44
C LYS A 11 4.91 19.40 2.09
N GLY A 12 5.02 20.53 1.40
CA GLY A 12 5.72 20.61 0.11
C GLY A 12 4.98 19.95 -1.07
N THR A 13 3.69 19.65 -0.91
CA THR A 13 2.86 19.06 -1.97
C THR A 13 1.71 19.98 -2.39
N MET A 14 0.99 19.61 -3.44
CA MET A 14 -0.24 20.24 -3.88
C MET A 14 -1.34 19.20 -4.02
N VAL A 15 -2.60 19.57 -3.73
CA VAL A 15 -3.74 18.65 -3.85
C VAL A 15 -4.69 19.16 -4.92
N LYS A 16 -5.06 18.29 -5.86
CA LYS A 16 -6.12 18.56 -6.86
C LYS A 16 -7.32 17.67 -6.59
N ALA A 17 -8.51 18.28 -6.67
CA ALA A 17 -9.76 17.53 -6.70
C ALA A 17 -10.06 17.15 -8.15
N ILE A 18 -10.18 15.86 -8.44
CA ILE A 18 -10.49 15.33 -9.78
C ILE A 18 -11.56 14.26 -9.59
N SER A 19 -12.72 14.44 -10.22
CA SER A 19 -13.86 13.49 -10.19
C SER A 19 -14.24 13.02 -8.78
N GLY A 20 -14.28 13.93 -7.81
CA GLY A 20 -14.64 13.61 -6.42
C GLY A 20 -13.50 13.03 -5.57
N HIS A 21 -12.33 12.80 -6.14
CA HIS A 21 -11.14 12.30 -5.44
C HIS A 21 -10.10 13.40 -5.23
N TYR A 22 -9.23 13.24 -4.22
CA TYR A 22 -8.17 14.18 -3.90
C TYR A 22 -6.81 13.58 -4.20
N TYR A 23 -6.13 14.08 -5.24
CA TYR A 23 -4.82 13.59 -5.68
C TYR A 23 -3.72 14.54 -5.25
N VAL A 24 -2.62 13.98 -4.76
CA VAL A 24 -1.46 14.71 -4.24
C VAL A 24 -0.35 14.70 -5.27
N TYR A 25 0.16 15.88 -5.58
CA TYR A 25 1.23 16.12 -6.54
C TYR A 25 2.42 16.77 -5.87
N GLU A 26 3.61 16.44 -6.34
CA GLU A 26 4.80 17.25 -6.09
C GLU A 26 4.65 18.62 -6.75
N TYR A 27 5.19 19.65 -6.13
CA TYR A 27 5.43 20.91 -6.82
C TYR A 27 6.90 21.30 -6.69
N ARG A 28 7.47 21.85 -7.76
CA ARG A 28 8.80 22.45 -7.75
C ARG A 28 8.67 23.93 -8.09
N SER A 29 9.35 24.76 -7.32
CA SER A 29 9.46 26.16 -7.65
C SER A 29 10.57 26.35 -8.66
N VAL A 30 10.24 26.85 -9.85
CA VAL A 30 11.16 27.08 -10.95
C VAL A 30 11.22 28.59 -11.21
N ARG A 31 12.42 29.15 -11.40
CA ARG A 31 12.58 30.53 -11.87
C ARG A 31 12.54 30.50 -13.40
N GLU A 32 11.56 31.15 -13.99
CA GLU A 32 11.38 31.25 -15.44
C GLU A 32 11.21 32.73 -15.79
N GLY A 33 12.12 33.29 -16.59
CA GLY A 33 12.11 34.72 -16.95
C GLY A 33 12.19 35.69 -15.77
N GLY A 34 12.94 35.35 -14.71
CA GLY A 34 13.08 36.18 -13.51
C GLY A 34 11.92 36.09 -12.51
N ARG A 35 10.79 35.47 -12.89
CA ARG A 35 9.65 35.24 -11.99
C ARG A 35 9.66 33.82 -11.45
N ARG A 36 9.34 33.69 -10.15
CA ARG A 36 9.22 32.39 -9.48
C ARG A 36 7.86 31.79 -9.84
N ARG A 37 7.86 30.68 -10.60
CA ARG A 37 6.66 29.93 -10.96
C ARG A 37 6.63 28.60 -10.23
N THR A 38 5.43 28.12 -9.94
CA THR A 38 5.21 26.81 -9.32
C THR A 38 4.83 25.82 -10.40
N LYS A 39 5.70 24.85 -10.67
CA LYS A 39 5.43 23.77 -11.64
C LYS A 39 4.95 22.54 -10.89
N MET A 40 3.80 22.02 -11.29
CA MET A 40 3.27 20.76 -10.78
C MET A 40 4.00 19.61 -11.47
N ASN A 41 4.49 18.66 -10.67
CA ASN A 41 5.19 17.47 -11.13
C ASN A 41 4.27 16.24 -10.99
N ARG A 42 4.87 15.09 -10.67
CA ARG A 42 4.23 13.78 -10.64
C ARG A 42 3.14 13.68 -9.56
N CYS A 43 2.11 12.88 -9.85
CA CYS A 43 1.14 12.42 -8.86
C CYS A 43 1.82 11.40 -7.92
N ILE A 44 1.96 11.77 -6.65
CA ILE A 44 2.64 10.98 -5.63
C ILE A 44 1.69 10.26 -4.67
N GLY A 45 0.39 10.50 -4.77
CA GLY A 45 -0.57 9.82 -3.93
C GLY A 45 -1.99 10.35 -4.05
N ARG A 46 -2.84 9.89 -3.14
CA ARG A 46 -4.21 10.39 -2.95
C ARG A 46 -4.54 10.56 -1.48
N ILE A 47 -5.57 11.35 -1.17
CA ILE A 47 -6.10 11.50 0.18
C ILE A 47 -7.52 10.98 0.21
N THR A 48 -7.81 10.05 1.11
CA THR A 48 -9.18 9.62 1.43
C THR A 48 -9.56 10.13 2.81
N VAL A 49 -10.86 10.29 3.06
CA VAL A 49 -11.34 10.73 4.39
C VAL A 49 -11.13 9.64 5.44
N ALA A 50 -11.18 8.37 5.03
CA ALA A 50 -11.04 7.22 5.92
C ALA A 50 -9.58 6.93 6.31
N GLU A 51 -8.64 7.05 5.37
CA GLU A 51 -7.27 6.54 5.54
C GLU A 51 -6.22 7.66 5.51
N GLY A 52 -6.61 8.90 5.19
CA GLY A 52 -5.68 10.01 5.05
C GLY A 52 -4.84 9.90 3.78
N TYR A 53 -3.58 10.34 3.85
CA TYR A 53 -2.67 10.35 2.70
C TYR A 53 -2.13 8.95 2.40
N LEU A 54 -2.42 8.48 1.19
CA LEU A 54 -1.94 7.22 0.62
C LEU A 54 -0.88 7.52 -0.44
N SER A 55 0.36 7.11 -0.19
CA SER A 55 1.49 7.31 -1.09
C SER A 55 1.51 6.28 -2.22
N ASN A 56 1.83 6.73 -3.43
CA ASN A 56 2.10 5.87 -4.59
C ASN A 56 3.51 5.24 -4.54
N ALA A 57 4.34 5.59 -3.54
CA ALA A 57 5.71 5.09 -3.44
C ALA A 57 5.78 3.56 -3.20
N GLY A 58 4.71 2.97 -2.63
CA GLY A 58 4.58 1.52 -2.42
C GLY A 58 3.74 0.78 -3.48
N THR A 59 3.07 1.49 -4.39
CA THR A 59 2.30 0.86 -5.48
C THR A 59 3.16 0.42 -6.66
N LYS A 60 4.46 0.73 -6.64
CA LYS A 60 5.41 -0.07 -7.42
C LYS A 60 5.58 -1.40 -6.68
N VAL A 61 4.61 -2.30 -6.84
CA VAL A 61 4.95 -3.71 -6.87
C VAL A 61 6.12 -3.75 -7.85
N ALA A 62 7.29 -4.16 -7.39
CA ALA A 62 8.41 -4.41 -8.30
C ALA A 62 7.86 -5.27 -9.44
N ASN A 63 8.48 -5.25 -10.62
CA ASN A 63 8.09 -6.10 -11.74
C ASN A 63 8.23 -7.62 -11.45
N SER A 64 8.01 -8.09 -10.22
CA SER A 64 7.52 -9.41 -9.92
C SER A 64 6.10 -9.49 -10.48
N GLU A 65 5.97 -10.22 -11.58
CA GLU A 65 4.71 -10.80 -12.05
C GLU A 65 4.09 -11.58 -10.89
N LEU A 66 3.37 -10.89 -10.00
CA LEU A 66 2.40 -11.54 -9.14
C LEU A 66 1.35 -12.07 -10.10
N ALA A 67 1.47 -13.36 -10.46
CA ALA A 67 0.57 -13.96 -11.43
C ALA A 67 -0.86 -13.81 -10.89
N CYS A 68 -1.84 -13.56 -11.76
CA CYS A 68 -3.25 -13.48 -11.35
C CYS A 68 -3.68 -14.70 -10.50
N VAL A 69 -3.02 -15.84 -10.69
CA VAL A 69 -3.17 -17.07 -9.90
C VAL A 69 -2.79 -16.87 -8.42
N GLU A 70 -1.63 -16.26 -8.14
CA GLU A 70 -1.17 -16.01 -6.77
C GLU A 70 -2.14 -15.05 -6.07
N PHE A 71 -2.55 -13.97 -6.75
CA PHE A 71 -3.56 -13.05 -6.21
C PHE A 71 -4.91 -13.74 -5.94
N GLY A 72 -5.34 -14.63 -6.84
CA GLY A 72 -6.58 -15.39 -6.68
C GLY A 72 -6.56 -16.32 -5.46
N GLN A 73 -5.46 -17.02 -5.22
CA GLN A 73 -5.29 -17.89 -4.06
C GLN A 73 -5.36 -17.10 -2.74
N TYR A 74 -4.68 -15.95 -2.67
CA TYR A 74 -4.76 -15.06 -1.52
C TYR A 74 -6.17 -14.49 -1.33
N ALA A 75 -6.86 -14.11 -2.41
CA ALA A 75 -8.23 -13.59 -2.34
C ALA A 75 -9.23 -14.63 -1.77
N ILE A 76 -9.12 -15.89 -2.21
CA ILE A 76 -9.95 -16.99 -1.69
C ILE A 76 -9.63 -17.24 -0.21
N ALA A 77 -8.34 -17.34 0.14
CA ALA A 77 -7.91 -17.56 1.53
C ALA A 77 -8.39 -16.44 2.47
N LEU A 78 -8.30 -15.18 2.03
CA LEU A 78 -8.83 -14.02 2.77
C LEU A 78 -10.33 -14.12 3.02
N ALA A 79 -11.12 -14.48 2.00
CA ALA A 79 -12.56 -14.62 2.11
C ALA A 79 -12.95 -15.76 3.08
N CYS A 80 -12.27 -16.90 3.00
CA CYS A 80 -12.52 -18.05 3.87
C CYS A 80 -12.12 -17.80 5.34
N LEU A 81 -11.06 -17.00 5.57
CA LEU A 81 -10.46 -16.81 6.89
C LEU A 81 -10.83 -15.47 7.55
N GLN A 82 -11.80 -14.73 7.04
CA GLN A 82 -12.24 -13.45 7.60
C GLN A 82 -12.68 -13.52 9.07
N GLY A 83 -13.26 -14.66 9.47
CA GLY A 83 -13.65 -14.92 10.87
C GLY A 83 -12.45 -14.97 11.81
N THR A 84 -11.34 -15.55 11.35
CA THR A 84 -10.08 -15.65 12.09
C THR A 84 -9.46 -14.28 12.33
N LEU A 85 -9.43 -13.40 11.31
CA LEU A 85 -8.94 -12.03 11.48
C LEU A 85 -9.80 -11.25 12.48
N THR A 86 -11.12 -11.44 12.44
CA THR A 86 -12.04 -10.81 13.39
C THR A 86 -11.74 -11.27 14.82
N LEU A 87 -11.47 -12.56 15.02
CA LEU A 87 -11.09 -13.09 16.32
C LEU A 87 -9.74 -12.56 16.80
N LEU A 88 -8.73 -12.52 15.92
CA LEU A 88 -7.41 -11.97 16.26
C LEU A 88 -7.51 -10.50 16.71
N ARG A 89 -8.30 -9.68 16.01
CA ARG A 89 -8.52 -8.27 16.38
C ARG A 89 -9.30 -8.08 17.69
N LYS A 90 -9.98 -9.12 18.21
CA LYS A 90 -10.60 -9.08 19.55
C LYS A 90 -9.58 -9.27 20.68
N HIS A 91 -8.48 -9.98 20.41
CA HIS A 91 -7.50 -10.38 21.44
C HIS A 91 -6.16 -9.66 21.34
N PHE A 92 -5.81 -9.15 20.16
CA PHE A 92 -4.55 -8.46 19.90
C PHE A 92 -4.79 -7.01 19.48
N ALA A 93 -3.77 -6.17 19.69
CA ALA A 93 -3.74 -4.86 19.07
C ALA A 93 -3.85 -4.99 17.54
N ARG A 94 -4.58 -4.08 16.90
CA ARG A 94 -4.93 -4.20 15.48
C ARG A 94 -3.72 -4.44 14.57
N ALA A 95 -2.62 -3.74 14.80
CA ALA A 95 -1.39 -3.90 14.03
C ALA A 95 -0.79 -5.30 14.16
N ASP A 96 -0.83 -5.90 15.36
CA ASP A 96 -0.28 -7.22 15.61
C ASP A 96 -1.20 -8.32 15.10
N ALA A 97 -2.52 -8.15 15.24
CA ALA A 97 -3.52 -9.02 14.63
C ALA A 97 -3.33 -9.09 13.10
N ASP A 98 -3.16 -7.94 12.45
CA ASP A 98 -2.97 -7.86 11.00
C ASP A 98 -1.64 -8.53 10.57
N ARG A 99 -0.56 -8.37 11.34
CA ARG A 99 0.73 -9.03 11.09
C ARG A 99 0.64 -10.55 11.24
N ILE A 100 0.07 -11.04 12.34
CA ILE A 100 -0.10 -12.48 12.59
C ILE A 100 -0.93 -13.11 11.49
N TYR A 101 -2.03 -12.45 11.11
CA TYR A 101 -2.92 -12.93 10.06
C TYR A 101 -2.24 -12.96 8.68
N ALA A 102 -1.46 -11.93 8.34
CA ALA A 102 -0.69 -11.91 7.10
C ALA A 102 0.35 -13.05 7.05
N CYS A 103 1.11 -13.28 8.13
CA CYS A 103 2.04 -14.41 8.20
C CYS A 103 1.33 -15.76 8.05
N ALA A 104 0.20 -15.95 8.72
CA ALA A 104 -0.59 -17.17 8.60
C ALA A 104 -1.11 -17.41 7.18
N LEU A 105 -1.55 -16.35 6.49
CA LEU A 105 -1.99 -16.43 5.09
C LEU A 105 -0.87 -16.83 4.15
N ILE A 106 0.31 -16.21 4.29
CA ILE A 106 1.49 -16.55 3.48
C ILE A 106 1.83 -18.03 3.68
N HIS A 107 1.91 -18.50 4.92
CA HIS A 107 2.17 -19.92 5.20
C HIS A 107 1.08 -20.87 4.71
N PHE A 108 -0.18 -20.43 4.70
CA PHE A 108 -1.30 -21.23 4.22
C PHE A 108 -1.29 -21.36 2.69
N VAL A 109 -1.02 -20.27 1.97
CA VAL A 109 -1.04 -20.24 0.50
C VAL A 109 0.23 -20.82 -0.10
N GLU A 110 1.40 -20.48 0.45
CA GLU A 110 2.70 -20.90 -0.09
C GLU A 110 3.20 -22.23 0.50
N GLY A 111 2.52 -22.74 1.53
CA GLY A 111 2.95 -23.90 2.31
C GLY A 111 4.03 -23.52 3.33
N PHE A 112 3.99 -24.19 4.49
CA PHE A 112 4.95 -23.94 5.56
C PHE A 112 6.38 -24.37 5.16
N GLN A 113 7.25 -23.42 4.85
CA GLN A 113 8.68 -23.67 4.70
C GLN A 113 9.39 -23.51 6.05
N ARG A 114 9.91 -24.62 6.61
CA ARG A 114 10.80 -24.55 7.78
C ARG A 114 12.08 -23.79 7.42
N MET A 115 12.46 -22.79 8.22
CA MET A 115 13.82 -22.27 8.17
C MET A 115 14.80 -23.40 8.52
N GLY A 116 15.61 -23.80 7.53
CA GLY A 116 16.59 -24.88 7.63
C GLY A 116 16.61 -25.85 6.44
N GLY A 117 15.69 -25.73 5.47
CA GLY A 117 15.51 -26.70 4.39
C GLY A 117 16.12 -26.38 3.03
N LEU A 118 17.07 -25.44 2.91
CA LEU A 118 17.76 -25.16 1.64
C LEU A 118 19.16 -25.78 1.62
N TRP A 119 19.21 -27.08 1.39
CA TRP A 119 20.32 -27.70 0.66
C TRP A 119 19.77 -28.82 -0.23
N ARG A 120 19.52 -28.50 -1.50
CA ARG A 120 19.54 -29.50 -2.59
C ARG A 120 20.58 -29.05 -3.60
N GLY A 121 21.83 -29.43 -3.34
CA GLY A 121 22.74 -29.70 -4.44
C GLY A 121 22.16 -30.87 -5.23
N SER A 122 21.69 -30.60 -6.44
CA SER A 122 21.48 -31.62 -7.46
C SER A 122 21.96 -31.03 -8.78
N THR A 123 23.27 -31.06 -8.97
CA THR A 123 23.89 -31.15 -10.29
C THR A 123 23.43 -32.47 -10.91
N ARG A 124 22.75 -32.38 -12.06
CA ARG A 124 22.81 -33.45 -13.06
C ARG A 124 24.17 -33.39 -13.75
#